data_AF-A0A1I2DTD6-F1
#
_entry.id   AF-A0A1I2DTD6-F1
#
_cell.length_a   1.000
_cell.length_b   1.000
_cell.length_c   1.000
_cell.angle_alpha   90.00
_cell.angle_beta   90.00
_cell.angle_gamma   90.00
#
_symmetry.space_group_name_H-M   'P 1'
#
loop_
_entity.id
_entity.type
_entity.pdbx_description
1 polymer ?
#
loop_
_entity_poly.entity_id
_entity_poly.type
_entity_poly.pdbx_seq_one_letter_code
_entity_poly.pdbx_strand_id
1 'polypeptide(L)'
;MKVICEENCGNAPKKQLLKDFNIAFAKCDVESIIEQVSDDIIWHMVEDKKVNGKEEFAKELELIDDEQATELHIEHIITMGIQLQRMAC
;
A
#
# COMPACT_ATOMS: atom_id res chain seq x y z
N MET A 1 14.62 8.71 2.40
CA MET A 1 14.33 7.29 2.66
C MET A 1 15.01 6.41 1.61
N LYS A 2 15.76 5.39 2.06
CA LYS A 2 16.35 4.36 1.19
C LYS A 2 15.39 3.18 1.09
N VAL A 3 15.23 2.60 -0.11
CA VAL A 3 14.33 1.45 -0.34
C VAL A 3 15.16 0.28 -0.87
N ILE A 4 15.09 -0.85 -0.18
CA ILE A 4 15.69 -2.12 -0.60
C ILE A 4 14.53 -3.09 -0.85
N CYS A 5 14.44 -3.61 -2.08
CA CYS A 5 13.38 -4.53 -2.47
C CYS A 5 13.97 -5.55 -3.45
N GLU A 6 13.89 -6.85 -3.13
CA GLU A 6 14.49 -7.89 -3.97
C GLU A 6 13.84 -7.95 -5.36
N GLU A 7 14.67 -8.05 -6.41
CA GLU A 7 14.25 -8.14 -7.81
C GLU A 7 13.76 -9.56 -8.18
N ASN A 8 12.62 -9.98 -7.61
CA ASN A 8 11.81 -11.07 -8.19
C ASN A 8 10.58 -10.47 -8.93
N CYS A 9 10.84 -9.34 -9.61
CA CYS A 9 9.87 -8.42 -10.20
C CYS A 9 9.55 -8.77 -11.66
N GLY A 10 9.19 -10.02 -11.93
CA GLY A 10 8.51 -10.34 -13.20
C GLY A 10 7.18 -9.60 -13.27
N ASN A 11 7.14 -8.47 -13.99
CA ASN A 11 6.00 -7.74 -14.59
C ASN A 11 4.58 -8.08 -14.05
N ALA A 12 4.34 -7.90 -12.76
CA ALA A 12 3.00 -8.01 -12.19
C ALA A 12 2.58 -6.63 -11.66
N PRO A 13 1.65 -5.92 -12.33
CA PRO A 13 1.23 -4.58 -11.88
C PRO A 13 0.73 -4.56 -10.42
N LYS A 14 0.15 -5.67 -9.91
CA LYS A 14 -0.19 -5.83 -8.50
C LYS A 14 1.02 -5.74 -7.55
N LYS A 15 2.17 -6.29 -7.94
CA LYS A 15 3.40 -6.17 -7.12
C LYS A 15 3.88 -4.72 -7.07
N GLN A 16 3.79 -4.02 -8.21
CA GLN A 16 4.15 -2.61 -8.28
C GLN A 16 3.24 -1.76 -7.39
N LEU A 17 1.93 -1.97 -7.46
CA LEU A 17 0.97 -1.32 -6.56
C LEU A 17 1.31 -1.54 -5.09
N LEU A 18 1.56 -2.79 -4.66
CA LEU A 18 1.90 -3.09 -3.26
C LEU A 18 3.24 -2.46 -2.85
N LYS A 19 4.22 -2.43 -3.75
CA LYS A 19 5.51 -1.77 -3.50
C LYS A 19 5.31 -0.26 -3.29
N ASP A 20 4.58 0.39 -4.19
CA ASP A 20 4.36 1.83 -4.14
C ASP A 20 3.50 2.23 -2.94
N PHE A 21 2.49 1.42 -2.60
CA PHE A 21 1.67 1.60 -1.40
C PHE A 21 2.53 1.59 -0.12
N ASN A 22 3.42 0.60 0.03
CA ASN A 22 4.27 0.51 1.23
C ASN A 22 5.36 1.60 1.25
N ILE A 23 5.85 2.03 0.09
CA ILE A 23 6.76 3.19 -0.01
C ILE A 23 6.04 4.45 0.45
N ALA A 24 4.80 4.70 0.01
CA ALA A 24 4.02 5.86 0.43
C ALA A 24 3.77 5.83 1.94
N PHE A 25 3.40 4.66 2.49
CA PHE A 25 3.24 4.46 3.93
C PHE A 25 4.51 4.81 4.72
N ALA A 26 5.67 4.30 4.31
CA ALA A 26 6.95 4.58 4.97
C ALA A 26 7.41 6.05 4.86
N LYS A 27 6.85 6.81 3.90
CA LYS A 27 7.09 8.26 3.74
C LYS A 27 6.10 9.14 4.50
N CYS A 28 5.09 8.56 5.15
CA CYS A 28 3.92 9.29 5.65
C CYS A 28 3.22 10.10 4.53
N ASP A 29 3.24 9.58 3.29
CA ASP A 29 2.61 10.21 2.12
C ASP A 29 1.13 9.80 2.04
N VAL A 30 0.33 10.40 2.94
CA VAL A 30 -1.09 10.04 3.14
C VAL A 30 -1.92 10.22 1.87
N GLU A 31 -1.67 11.28 1.11
CA GLU A 31 -2.36 11.55 -0.16
C GLU A 31 -2.19 10.37 -1.14
N SER A 32 -0.93 9.93 -1.36
CA SER A 32 -0.63 8.81 -2.24
C SER A 32 -1.23 7.48 -1.77
N ILE A 33 -1.33 7.26 -0.46
CA ILE A 33 -1.95 6.05 0.10
C ILE A 33 -3.45 6.05 -0.17
N ILE A 34 -4.12 7.20 0.05
CA ILE A 34 -5.57 7.37 -0.15
C ILE A 34 -5.93 7.20 -1.63
N GLU A 35 -5.12 7.70 -2.57
CA GLU A 35 -5.37 7.54 -4.01
C GLU A 35 -5.35 6.09 -4.49
N GLN A 36 -4.58 5.23 -3.81
CA GLN A 36 -4.39 3.83 -4.21
C GLN A 36 -5.49 2.87 -3.72
N VAL A 37 -6.39 3.34 -2.85
CA VAL A 37 -7.45 2.52 -2.23
C VAL A 37 -8.84 2.87 -2.78
N SER A 38 -9.70 1.85 -2.87
CA SER A 38 -11.10 2.03 -3.25
C SER A 38 -11.92 2.64 -2.11
N ASP A 39 -13.06 3.25 -2.46
CA ASP A 39 -13.94 3.91 -1.48
C ASP A 39 -14.49 2.93 -0.43
N ASP A 40 -14.63 1.66 -0.79
CA ASP A 40 -15.13 0.55 0.04
C ASP A 40 -14.02 -0.23 0.77
N ILE A 41 -12.81 0.33 0.89
CA ILE A 41 -11.70 -0.30 1.61
C ILE A 41 -12.11 -0.76 3.02
N ILE A 42 -11.66 -1.96 3.38
CA ILE A 42 -11.75 -2.48 4.73
C ILE A 42 -10.32 -2.77 5.21
N TRP A 43 -9.82 -1.95 6.12
CA TRP A 43 -8.49 -2.09 6.70
C TRP A 43 -8.57 -2.83 8.03
N HIS A 44 -7.92 -3.99 8.10
CA HIS A 44 -7.88 -4.82 9.30
C HIS A 44 -6.49 -4.76 9.93
N MET A 45 -6.38 -4.11 11.08
CA MET A 45 -5.20 -4.20 11.93
C MET A 45 -5.46 -5.31 12.96
N VAL A 46 -4.78 -6.43 12.77
CA VAL A 46 -4.95 -7.64 13.59
C VAL A 46 -4.75 -7.27 15.06
N GLU A 47 -5.70 -7.67 15.91
CA GLU A 47 -5.73 -7.38 17.36
C GLU A 47 -5.89 -5.92 17.77
N ASP A 48 -5.98 -4.98 16.83
CA ASP A 48 -6.22 -3.56 17.12
C ASP A 48 -7.64 -3.16 16.72
N LYS A 49 -7.87 -2.94 15.42
CA LYS A 49 -9.16 -2.44 14.94
C LYS A 49 -9.43 -2.77 13.49
N LYS A 50 -10.69 -2.61 13.12
CA LYS A 50 -11.20 -2.69 11.76
C LYS A 50 -11.72 -1.33 11.33
N VAL A 51 -11.13 -0.76 10.29
CA VAL A 51 -11.53 0.52 9.69
C VAL A 51 -12.29 0.24 8.40
N ASN A 52 -13.43 0.88 8.20
CA ASN A 52 -14.32 0.62 7.06
C ASN A 52 -14.59 1.91 6.31
N GLY A 53 -14.34 1.89 4.99
CA GLY A 53 -14.51 3.03 4.12
C GLY A 53 -13.29 3.95 4.08
N LYS A 54 -13.10 4.60 2.93
CA LYS A 54 -11.94 5.45 2.64
C LYS A 54 -11.86 6.70 3.52
N GLU A 55 -13.00 7.27 3.93
CA GLU A 55 -13.03 8.44 4.82
C GLU A 55 -12.45 8.10 6.20
N GLU A 56 -12.89 6.99 6.81
CA GLU A 56 -12.37 6.55 8.10
C GLU A 56 -10.92 6.09 7.99
N PHE A 57 -10.54 5.46 6.88
CA PHE A 57 -9.15 5.11 6.61
C PHE A 57 -8.24 6.34 6.52
N ALA A 58 -8.67 7.42 5.87
CA ALA A 58 -7.93 8.68 5.80
C ALA A 58 -7.72 9.30 7.20
N LYS A 59 -8.79 9.38 8.01
CA LYS A 59 -8.72 9.88 9.39
C LYS A 59 -7.72 9.09 10.22
N GLU A 60 -7.69 7.77 10.05
CA GLU A 60 -6.78 6.90 10.79
C GLU A 60 -5.32 7.09 10.39
N LEU A 61 -5.04 7.37 9.11
CA LEU A 61 -3.69 7.68 8.65
C LEU A 61 -3.19 9.04 9.20
N GLU A 62 -4.06 10.04 9.35
CA GLU A 62 -3.73 11.34 9.96
C GLU A 62 -3.39 11.25 11.46
N LEU A 63 -3.73 10.13 12.11
CA LEU A 63 -3.43 9.90 13.52
C LEU A 63 -2.12 9.14 13.75
N ILE A 64 -1.50 8.59 12.69
CA ILE A 64 -0.21 7.91 12.77
C ILE A 64 0.89 8.96 12.89
N ASP A 65 1.92 8.67 13.68
CA ASP A 65 3.07 9.55 13.87
C ASP A 65 3.71 9.93 12.51
N ASP A 66 3.99 11.22 12.33
CA ASP A 66 4.48 11.79 11.06
C ASP A 66 5.97 11.52 10.81
N GLU A 67 6.59 10.62 11.60
CA GLU A 67 7.99 10.29 11.45
C GLU A 67 8.22 9.34 10.26
N GLN A 68 8.67 9.93 9.15
CA GLN A 68 9.11 9.18 7.98
C GLN A 68 10.23 8.18 8.32
N ALA A 69 10.09 6.95 7.84
CA ALA A 69 11.14 5.94 7.93
C ALA A 69 12.41 6.36 7.16
N THR A 70 13.58 6.12 7.76
CA THR A 70 14.87 6.37 7.11
C THR A 70 15.21 5.32 6.06
N GLU A 71 14.80 4.06 6.28
CA GLU A 71 15.02 2.93 5.39
C GLU A 71 13.82 1.96 5.40
N LEU A 72 13.43 1.47 4.22
CA LEU A 72 12.40 0.46 4.01
C LEU A 72 13.02 -0.77 3.34
N HIS A 73 12.87 -1.93 3.97
CA HIS A 73 13.27 -3.22 3.42
C HIS A 73 12.01 -4.03 3.09
N ILE A 74 11.82 -4.37 1.82
CA ILE A 74 10.76 -5.26 1.35
C ILE A 74 11.44 -6.55 0.89
N GLU A 75 11.46 -7.57 1.75
CA GLU A 75 12.08 -8.86 1.44
C GLU A 75 11.33 -9.57 0.31
N HIS A 76 10.00 -9.69 0.45
CA HIS A 76 9.18 -10.41 -0.50
C HIS A 76 7.83 -9.75 -0.73
N ILE A 77 7.40 -9.68 -2.00
CA ILE A 77 6.03 -9.34 -2.37
C ILE A 77 5.38 -10.56 -3.01
N ILE A 78 4.44 -11.17 -2.30
CA ILE A 78 3.71 -12.34 -2.74
C ILE A 78 2.33 -11.89 -3.23
N THR A 79 2.05 -12.15 -4.51
CA THR A 79 0.73 -11.88 -5.11
C THR A 79 0.19 -13.19 -5.67
N MET A 80 -0.99 -13.61 -5.22
CA MET A 80 -1.74 -14.70 -5.85
C MET A 80 -2.94 -14.14 -6.62
N GLY A 81 -3.16 -14.62 -7.84
CA GLY A 81 -4.36 -14.34 -8.64
C GLY A 81 -4.09 -13.90 -10.06
N ILE A 82 -5.06 -14.12 -10.95
CA ILE A 82 -5.06 -13.66 -12.34
C ILE A 82 -5.28 -12.14 -12.36
N GLN A 83 -4.49 -11.43 -13.16
CA GLN A 83 -4.77 -10.06 -13.55
C GLN A 83 -5.34 -10.08 -14.96
N LEU A 84 -6.64 -9.86 -15.10
CA LEU A 84 -7.26 -9.66 -16.41
C LEU A 84 -6.85 -8.26 -16.88
N GLN A 85 -5.80 -8.16 -17.69
CA GLN A 85 -5.57 -6.97 -18.48
C GLN A 85 -6.69 -6.89 -19.51
N ARG A 86 -7.76 -6.14 -19.19
CA ARG A 86 -8.70 -5.75 -20.23
C ARG A 86 -7.96 -4.81 -21.17
N MET A 87 -7.57 -5.32 -22.33
CA MET A 87 -7.24 -4.49 -23.48
C MET A 87 -8.46 -3.59 -23.73
N ALA A 88 -8.27 -2.28 -23.66
CA ALA A 88 -9.25 -1.34 -24.15
C ALA A 88 -9.47 -1.65 -25.64
N CYS A 89 -10.71 -1.99 -26.01
CA CYS A 89 -11.17 -2.05 -27.39
C CYS A 89 -11.71 -0.68 -27.80
#